data_AF-A0A7J7PU58-F1
#
_entry.id   AF-A0A7J7PU58-F1
#
_cell.length_a   1.000
_cell.length_b   1.000
_cell.length_c   1.000
_cell.angle_alpha   90.00
_cell.angle_beta   90.00
_cell.angle_gamma   90.00
#
_symmetry.space_group_name_H-M   'P 1'
#
loop_
_entity.id
_entity.type
_entity.pdbx_description
1 polymer ?
#
loop_
_entity_poly.entity_id
_entity_poly.type
_entity_poly.pdbx_seq_one_letter_code
_entity_poly.pdbx_strand_id
1 'polypeptide(L)'
;MSRQVPASGLLCPALAELQATGYGQLCSSSYSSGSSSIMAARVRTADDDQEIAKIRVITQVSSAAYQRSGPPAKILAQRWVAFVEAVQNDTAEKAQEAYNRLLLAVTDMELLGRKLAASQTASKRELDTYAQKQQQLHESIGQANELIEVKKQQLAEARVWRQQQEEYEVLRKQITAEQPRHETQQQIDAVDRDIDNIRADIRRQQLTYEVIAKKCAAVQHQVEDLLNSFPSAADAPAERDREGAQPMQLDA
;
A
#
# COMPACT_ATOMS: atom_id res chain seq x y z
N MET A 1 -28.22 -7.20 14.26
CA MET A 1 -28.60 -8.36 13.42
C MET A 1 -28.54 -7.96 11.96
N SER A 2 -27.82 -8.75 11.18
CA SER A 2 -27.89 -8.92 9.73
C SER A 2 -27.73 -7.70 8.82
N ARG A 3 -26.51 -7.55 8.26
CA ARG A 3 -26.39 -7.34 6.81
C ARG A 3 -25.35 -8.27 6.21
N GLN A 4 -25.90 -9.21 5.46
CA GLN A 4 -25.33 -10.12 4.48
C GLN A 4 -24.27 -9.47 3.59
N VAL A 5 -23.16 -10.19 3.40
CA VAL A 5 -22.19 -9.98 2.31
C VAL A 5 -22.57 -10.90 1.16
N PRO A 6 -22.71 -10.42 -0.09
CA PRO A 6 -22.76 -11.32 -1.24
C PRO A 6 -21.35 -11.59 -1.78
N ALA A 7 -21.05 -12.88 -1.89
CA ALA A 7 -19.96 -13.42 -2.66
C ALA A 7 -20.31 -13.38 -4.16
N SER A 8 -19.38 -12.88 -4.98
CA SER A 8 -19.25 -13.08 -6.44
C SER A 8 -17.88 -12.44 -6.78
N GLY A 9 -16.82 -13.15 -7.16
CA GLY A 9 -16.77 -14.36 -7.96
C GLY A 9 -16.70 -14.03 -9.45
N LEU A 10 -15.79 -13.15 -9.87
CA LEU A 10 -15.36 -13.02 -11.27
C LEU A 10 -13.88 -12.61 -11.30
N LEU A 11 -13.01 -13.60 -11.49
CA LEU A 11 -11.67 -13.40 -12.02
C LEU A 11 -11.79 -12.84 -13.44
N CYS A 12 -11.21 -11.68 -13.69
CA CYS A 12 -10.93 -11.20 -15.04
C CYS A 12 -9.50 -11.64 -15.41
N PRO A 13 -9.30 -12.52 -16.41
CA PRO A 13 -8.01 -12.76 -17.00
C PRO A 13 -7.84 -11.81 -18.18
N ALA A 14 -7.14 -10.69 -17.99
CA ALA A 14 -6.80 -9.78 -19.08
C ALA A 14 -5.32 -9.36 -19.03
N LEU A 15 -4.46 -10.27 -18.59
CA LEU A 15 -3.01 -10.18 -18.67
C LEU A 15 -2.48 -11.50 -19.22
N ALA A 16 -2.65 -11.68 -20.52
CA ALA A 16 -1.94 -12.67 -21.31
C ALA A 16 -1.50 -12.02 -22.62
N GLU A 17 -0.19 -11.85 -22.73
CA GLU A 17 0.58 -12.02 -23.97
C GLU A 17 0.15 -11.22 -25.21
N LEU A 18 0.60 -9.96 -25.27
CA LEU A 18 0.87 -9.27 -26.53
C LEU A 18 2.40 -9.18 -26.71
N GLN A 19 3.01 -10.35 -26.93
CA GLN A 19 4.32 -10.43 -27.58
C GLN A 19 4.11 -10.64 -29.08
N ALA A 20 4.91 -9.91 -29.86
CA ALA A 20 5.24 -10.17 -31.26
C ALA A 20 4.14 -9.95 -32.33
N THR A 21 3.70 -8.70 -32.52
CA THR A 21 3.30 -8.22 -33.85
C THR A 21 4.56 -7.90 -34.67
N GLY A 22 5.26 -8.97 -35.08
CA GLY A 22 6.24 -8.90 -36.16
C GLY A 22 5.51 -8.68 -37.48
N TYR A 23 5.44 -7.43 -37.92
CA TYR A 23 5.11 -7.11 -39.31
C TYR A 23 6.22 -7.63 -40.21
N GLY A 24 6.00 -8.79 -40.82
CA GLY A 24 6.98 -9.44 -41.69
C GLY A 24 6.44 -10.72 -42.29
N GLN A 25 5.21 -10.71 -42.81
CA GLN A 25 4.67 -11.84 -43.55
C GLN A 25 4.57 -11.48 -45.03
N LEU A 26 5.62 -11.90 -45.73
CA LEU A 26 5.79 -11.87 -47.17
C LEU A 26 4.65 -12.61 -47.86
N CYS A 27 4.02 -11.95 -48.83
CA CYS A 27 3.15 -12.59 -49.81
C CYS A 27 3.99 -13.51 -50.71
N SER A 28 4.04 -14.80 -50.38
CA SER A 28 4.49 -15.85 -51.30
C SER A 28 3.26 -16.46 -51.99
N SER A 29 2.75 -15.76 -53.01
CA SER A 29 1.74 -16.33 -53.91
C SER A 29 2.46 -17.17 -54.97
N SER A 30 2.46 -18.49 -54.79
CA SER A 30 2.87 -19.44 -55.82
C SER A 30 1.83 -19.47 -56.94
N TYR A 31 2.15 -18.87 -58.09
CA TYR A 31 1.46 -19.13 -59.35
C TYR A 31 2.38 -19.86 -60.32
N SER A 32 1.78 -20.86 -60.96
CA SER A 32 2.34 -21.81 -61.90
C SER A 32 2.97 -21.21 -63.13
N SER A 33 4.02 -21.89 -63.60
CA SER A 33 4.58 -21.94 -64.96
C SER A 33 3.79 -21.24 -66.07
N GLY A 34 4.43 -20.28 -66.74
CA GLY A 34 3.97 -19.66 -67.97
C GLY A 34 4.98 -18.59 -68.44
N SER A 35 5.75 -18.93 -69.47
CA SER A 35 6.78 -18.08 -70.08
C SER A 35 6.28 -16.68 -70.45
N SER A 36 6.84 -15.63 -69.85
CA SER A 36 6.91 -14.30 -70.47
C SER A 36 7.94 -13.43 -69.75
N SER A 37 8.65 -12.61 -70.52
CA SER A 37 9.68 -11.67 -70.08
C SER A 37 9.15 -10.71 -69.01
N ILE A 38 9.65 -10.81 -67.78
CA ILE A 38 9.34 -9.88 -66.70
C ILE A 38 10.63 -9.18 -66.29
N MET A 39 10.72 -7.88 -66.60
CA MET A 39 11.66 -6.94 -66.00
C MET A 39 11.68 -7.17 -64.48
N ALA A 40 12.81 -7.65 -63.96
CA ALA A 40 12.99 -7.91 -62.53
C ALA A 40 12.68 -6.63 -61.74
N ALA A 41 11.59 -6.65 -60.98
CA ALA A 41 11.26 -5.59 -60.04
C ALA A 41 12.35 -5.58 -58.96
N ARG A 42 13.25 -4.60 -59.03
CA ARG A 42 14.32 -4.40 -58.05
C ARG A 42 13.69 -4.28 -56.67
N VAL A 43 14.12 -5.12 -55.73
CA VAL A 43 13.70 -5.06 -54.32
C VAL A 43 14.15 -3.71 -53.76
N ARG A 44 13.21 -2.92 -53.24
CA ARG A 44 13.50 -1.61 -52.63
C ARG A 44 14.16 -1.83 -51.27
N THR A 45 15.19 -1.03 -50.99
CA THR A 45 15.88 -1.03 -49.70
C THR A 45 15.30 0.06 -48.78
N ALA A 46 15.56 -0.04 -47.46
CA ALA A 46 15.10 0.95 -46.50
C ALA A 46 15.64 2.38 -46.79
N ASP A 47 16.84 2.48 -47.36
CA ASP A 47 17.43 3.75 -47.80
C ASP A 47 16.66 4.35 -48.98
N ASP A 48 16.25 3.53 -49.96
CA ASP A 48 15.43 3.98 -51.08
C ASP A 48 14.08 4.54 -50.59
N ASP A 49 13.47 3.92 -49.58
CA ASP A 49 12.19 4.37 -49.02
C ASP A 49 12.34 5.69 -48.26
N GLN A 50 13.47 5.91 -47.57
CA GLN A 50 13.76 7.17 -46.89
C GLN A 50 14.02 8.31 -47.89
N GLU A 51 14.70 8.03 -49.01
CA GLU A 51 14.87 8.99 -50.11
C GLU A 51 13.54 9.31 -50.80
N ILE A 52 12.71 8.30 -51.06
CA ILE A 52 11.37 8.48 -51.61
C ILE A 52 10.49 9.33 -50.68
N ALA A 53 10.57 9.09 -49.37
CA ALA A 53 9.88 9.90 -48.37
C ALA A 53 10.38 11.35 -48.39
N LYS A 54 11.70 11.59 -48.42
CA LYS A 54 12.30 12.92 -48.54
C LYS A 54 11.83 13.64 -49.81
N ILE A 55 11.88 12.99 -50.97
CA ILE A 55 11.44 13.56 -52.25
C ILE A 55 9.95 13.91 -52.18
N ARG A 56 9.11 13.02 -51.64
CA ARG A 56 7.67 13.27 -51.49
C ARG A 56 7.38 14.43 -50.54
N VAL A 57 8.12 14.55 -49.44
CA VAL A 57 7.96 15.65 -48.47
C VAL A 57 8.41 16.98 -49.08
N ILE A 58 9.54 17.01 -49.77
CA ILE A 58 10.11 18.24 -50.35
C ILE A 58 9.28 18.73 -51.54
N THR A 59 8.88 17.82 -52.43
CA THR A 59 8.20 18.20 -53.68
C THR A 59 6.69 18.20 -53.54
N GLN A 60 6.13 17.49 -52.55
CA GLN A 60 4.69 17.18 -52.46
C GLN A 60 4.09 16.58 -53.74
N VAL A 61 4.95 16.08 -54.63
CA VAL A 61 4.60 15.36 -55.85
C VAL A 61 4.73 13.88 -55.54
N SER A 62 3.80 13.08 -56.07
CA SER A 62 3.91 11.62 -55.98
C SER A 62 5.26 11.19 -56.55
N SER A 63 5.96 10.30 -55.84
CA SER A 63 7.26 9.77 -56.27
C SER A 63 7.19 9.13 -57.66
N ALA A 64 6.03 8.59 -58.06
CA ALA A 64 5.80 8.07 -59.40
C ALA A 64 5.76 9.16 -60.49
N ALA A 65 5.21 10.34 -60.18
CA ALA A 65 5.20 11.47 -61.09
C ALA A 65 6.59 12.12 -61.18
N TYR A 66 7.28 12.26 -60.04
CA TYR A 66 8.66 12.74 -60.00
C TYR A 66 9.63 11.85 -60.80
N GLN A 67 9.47 10.53 -60.71
CA GLN A 67 10.29 9.57 -61.48
C GLN A 67 9.99 9.60 -62.98
N ARG A 68 8.75 9.91 -63.40
CA ARG A 68 8.36 9.93 -64.82
C ARG A 68 8.70 11.23 -65.53
N SER A 69 8.42 12.38 -64.91
CA SER A 69 8.58 13.70 -65.55
C SER A 69 9.77 14.49 -65.00
N GLY A 70 10.45 13.98 -63.99
CA GLY A 70 11.53 14.67 -63.31
C GLY A 70 11.03 15.82 -62.41
N PRO A 71 11.96 16.63 -61.89
CA PRO A 71 11.63 17.78 -61.06
C PRO A 71 10.69 18.76 -61.79
N PRO A 72 9.73 19.38 -61.09
CA PRO A 72 8.82 20.37 -61.69
C PRO A 72 9.54 21.50 -62.44
N ALA A 73 10.69 21.96 -61.94
CA ALA A 73 11.53 22.95 -62.61
C ALA A 73 12.12 22.46 -63.95
N LYS A 74 12.43 21.16 -64.07
CA LYS A 74 12.92 20.56 -65.31
C LYS A 74 11.82 20.55 -66.38
N ILE A 75 10.59 20.26 -65.98
CA ILE A 75 9.42 20.29 -66.89
C ILE A 75 9.23 21.70 -67.43
N LEU A 76 9.27 22.71 -66.56
CA LEU A 76 9.17 24.10 -66.97
C LEU A 76 10.26 24.49 -67.97
N ALA A 77 11.52 24.12 -67.70
CA ALA A 77 12.64 24.38 -68.60
C ALA A 77 12.46 23.69 -69.98
N GLN A 78 11.96 22.44 -70.00
CA GLN A 78 11.65 21.73 -71.24
C GLN A 78 10.54 22.42 -72.04
N ARG A 79 9.49 22.93 -71.37
CA ARG A 79 8.41 23.70 -72.01
C ARG A 79 8.90 25.02 -72.56
N TRP A 80 9.84 25.68 -71.88
CA TRP A 80 10.48 26.90 -72.33
C TRP A 80 11.28 26.67 -73.62
N VAL A 81 12.14 25.65 -73.65
CA VAL A 81 12.94 25.30 -74.84
C VAL A 81 12.03 24.97 -76.02
N ALA A 82 10.98 24.16 -75.81
CA ALA A 82 10.03 23.82 -76.86
C ALA A 82 9.26 25.05 -77.40
N PHE A 83 8.97 26.05 -76.56
CA PHE A 83 8.38 27.30 -77.01
C PHE A 83 9.36 28.12 -77.86
N VAL A 84 10.62 28.25 -77.43
CA VAL A 84 11.66 28.96 -78.19
C VAL A 84 11.87 28.31 -79.57
N GLU A 85 11.93 26.98 -79.64
CA GLU A 85 12.05 26.25 -80.90
C GLU A 85 10.84 26.46 -81.82
N ALA A 86 9.62 26.44 -81.27
CA ALA A 86 8.40 26.64 -82.04
C ALA A 86 8.27 28.07 -82.59
N VAL A 87 8.78 29.08 -81.86
CA VAL A 87 8.82 30.47 -82.34
C VAL A 87 9.83 30.65 -83.47
N GLN A 88 10.93 29.90 -83.45
CA GLN A 88 12.01 30.03 -84.44
C GLN A 88 11.76 29.24 -85.73
N ASN A 89 11.13 28.07 -85.63
CA ASN A 89 11.13 27.09 -86.73
C ASN A 89 9.73 26.62 -87.19
N ASP A 90 8.64 27.01 -86.52
CA ASP A 90 7.29 26.49 -86.77
C ASP A 90 6.27 27.59 -87.14
N THR A 91 5.01 27.20 -87.37
CA THR A 91 3.89 28.13 -87.64
C THR A 91 3.41 28.86 -86.39
N ALA A 92 2.79 30.03 -86.58
CA ALA A 92 2.25 30.85 -85.49
C ALA A 92 1.27 30.09 -84.58
N GLU A 93 0.47 29.17 -85.13
CA GLU A 93 -0.45 28.33 -84.35
C GLU A 93 0.29 27.38 -83.40
N LYS A 94 1.36 26.72 -83.87
CA LYS A 94 2.18 25.84 -83.02
C LYS A 94 2.96 26.61 -81.96
N ALA A 95 3.45 27.80 -82.29
CA ALA A 95 4.08 28.69 -81.33
C ALA A 95 3.09 29.13 -80.22
N GLN A 96 1.84 29.42 -80.58
CA GLN A 96 0.78 29.75 -79.63
C GLN A 96 0.41 28.56 -78.73
N GLU A 97 0.32 27.34 -79.28
CA GLU A 97 0.12 26.14 -78.47
C GLU A 97 1.27 25.89 -77.49
N ALA A 98 2.51 26.05 -77.94
CA ALA A 98 3.69 25.90 -77.09
C ALA A 98 3.71 26.95 -75.97
N TYR A 99 3.29 28.19 -76.27
CA TYR A 99 3.11 29.26 -75.28
C TYR A 99 2.06 28.90 -74.22
N ASN A 100 0.89 28.40 -74.63
CA ASN A 100 -0.16 28.00 -73.68
C ASN A 100 0.30 26.86 -72.76
N ARG A 101 1.08 25.90 -73.29
CA ARG A 101 1.67 24.81 -72.48
C ARG A 101 2.73 25.33 -71.50
N LEU A 102 3.53 26.30 -71.92
CA LEU A 102 4.50 26.97 -71.04
C LEU A 102 3.78 27.75 -69.93
N LEU A 103 2.74 28.51 -70.27
CA LEU A 103 1.95 29.27 -69.30
C LEU A 103 1.33 28.35 -68.24
N LEU A 104 0.76 27.21 -68.67
CA LEU A 104 0.23 26.20 -67.76
C LEU A 104 1.31 25.65 -66.80
N ALA A 105 2.51 25.35 -67.33
CA ALA A 105 3.62 24.88 -66.51
C ALA A 105 4.11 25.93 -65.49
N VAL A 106 4.04 27.23 -65.82
CA VAL A 106 4.34 28.32 -64.88
C VAL A 106 3.28 28.36 -63.78
N THR A 107 1.99 28.31 -64.14
CA THR A 107 0.90 28.35 -63.14
C THR A 107 0.93 27.14 -62.20
N ASP A 108 1.28 25.95 -62.71
CA ASP A 108 1.43 24.74 -61.90
C ASP A 108 2.59 24.88 -60.90
N MET A 109 3.71 25.46 -61.33
CA MET A 109 4.87 25.73 -60.47
C MET A 109 4.53 26.74 -59.37
N GLU A 110 3.81 27.82 -59.70
CA GLU A 110 3.36 28.80 -58.71
C GLU A 110 2.41 28.17 -57.67
N LEU A 111 1.45 27.36 -58.13
CA LEU A 111 0.53 26.65 -57.24
C LEU A 111 1.28 25.69 -56.30
N LEU A 112 2.26 24.96 -56.84
CA LEU A 112 3.09 24.06 -56.05
C LEU A 112 3.90 24.82 -54.99
N GLY A 113 4.49 25.97 -55.35
CA GLY A 113 5.22 26.83 -54.41
C GLY A 113 4.33 27.33 -53.27
N ARG A 114 3.11 27.80 -53.58
CA ARG A 114 2.13 28.23 -52.58
C ARG A 114 1.71 27.08 -51.65
N LYS A 115 1.47 25.89 -52.22
CA LYS A 115 1.12 24.69 -51.45
C LYS A 115 2.25 24.30 -50.48
N LEU A 116 3.50 24.31 -50.94
CA LEU A 116 4.66 23.99 -50.12
C LEU A 116 4.83 24.98 -48.95
N ALA A 117 4.69 26.28 -49.21
CA ALA A 117 4.75 27.31 -48.16
C ALA A 117 3.64 27.15 -47.12
N ALA A 118 2.41 26.86 -47.56
CA ALA A 118 1.29 26.57 -46.66
C ALA A 118 1.54 25.33 -45.81
N SER A 119 2.02 24.24 -46.43
CA SER A 119 2.36 23.01 -45.73
C SER A 119 3.49 23.20 -44.73
N GLN A 120 4.54 23.95 -45.09
CA GLN A 120 5.65 24.24 -44.16
C GLN A 120 5.16 25.02 -42.94
N THR A 121 4.24 25.96 -43.15
CA THR A 121 3.62 26.72 -42.05
C THR A 121 2.78 25.82 -41.15
N ALA A 122 1.99 24.90 -41.74
CA ALA A 122 1.22 23.91 -40.98
C ALA A 122 2.13 22.98 -40.18
N SER A 123 3.18 22.43 -40.80
CA SER A 123 4.15 21.55 -40.13
C SER A 123 4.86 22.23 -38.97
N LYS A 124 5.22 23.52 -39.08
CA LYS A 124 5.79 24.28 -37.95
C LYS A 124 4.81 24.35 -36.77
N ARG A 125 3.54 24.68 -37.03
CA ARG A 125 2.50 24.71 -35.98
C ARG A 125 2.29 23.35 -35.33
N GLU A 126 2.32 22.28 -36.12
CA GLU A 126 2.21 20.91 -35.62
C GLU A 126 3.40 20.55 -34.72
N LEU A 127 4.64 20.88 -35.13
CA LEU A 127 5.83 20.67 -34.32
C LEU A 127 5.75 21.39 -32.98
N ASP A 128 5.34 22.67 -32.99
CA ASP A 128 5.17 23.44 -31.76
C ASP A 128 4.11 22.81 -30.85
N THR A 129 3.01 22.32 -31.44
CA THR A 129 1.95 21.62 -30.70
C THR A 129 2.45 20.31 -30.10
N TYR A 130 3.26 19.54 -30.83
CA TYR A 130 3.84 18.30 -30.32
C TYR A 130 4.84 18.56 -29.20
N ALA A 131 5.67 19.60 -29.32
CA ALA A 131 6.59 20.01 -28.26
C ALA A 131 5.83 20.38 -26.97
N GLN A 132 4.75 21.16 -27.08
CA GLN A 132 3.90 21.51 -25.93
C GLN A 132 3.26 20.27 -25.28
N LYS A 133 2.70 19.36 -26.08
CA LYS A 133 2.13 18.11 -25.58
C LYS A 133 3.17 17.23 -24.89
N GLN A 134 4.39 17.17 -25.44
CA GLN A 134 5.48 16.42 -24.84
C GLN A 134 5.87 17.01 -23.47
N GLN A 135 5.92 18.34 -23.36
CA GLN A 135 6.16 18.99 -22.07
C GLN A 135 5.05 18.68 -21.05
N GLN A 136 3.78 18.80 -21.45
CA GLN A 136 2.64 18.46 -20.59
C GLN A 136 2.66 17.01 -20.11
N LEU A 137 3.06 16.07 -20.99
CA LEU A 137 3.23 14.67 -20.61
C LEU A 137 4.34 14.49 -19.57
N HIS A 138 5.49 15.15 -19.74
CA HIS A 138 6.56 15.09 -18.76
C HIS A 138 6.16 15.67 -17.40
N GLU A 139 5.43 16.80 -17.39
CA GLU A 139 4.89 17.39 -16.17
C GLU A 139 3.89 16.44 -15.48
N SER A 140 2.97 15.84 -16.24
CA SER A 140 2.01 14.87 -15.72
C SER A 140 2.69 13.62 -15.14
N ILE A 141 3.75 13.12 -15.78
CA ILE A 141 4.54 12.00 -15.27
C ILE A 141 5.23 12.40 -13.95
N GLY A 142 5.80 13.60 -13.88
CA GLY A 142 6.40 14.14 -12.66
C GLY A 142 5.41 14.17 -11.49
N GLN A 143 4.24 14.75 -11.71
CA GLN A 143 3.17 14.82 -10.71
C GLN A 143 2.69 13.44 -10.27
N ALA A 144 2.55 12.49 -11.21
CA ALA A 144 2.15 11.12 -10.88
C ALA A 144 3.19 10.42 -10.00
N ASN A 145 4.49 10.63 -10.28
CA ASN A 145 5.57 10.07 -9.46
C ASN A 145 5.58 10.67 -8.04
N GLU A 146 5.39 11.98 -7.90
CA GLU A 146 5.25 12.63 -6.59
C GLU A 146 4.07 12.06 -5.80
N LEU A 147 2.91 11.89 -6.45
CA LEU A 147 1.73 11.28 -5.84
C LEU A 147 2.00 9.85 -5.37
N ILE A 148 2.74 9.05 -6.16
CA ILE A 148 3.13 7.69 -5.78
C ILE A 148 3.98 7.72 -4.51
N GLU A 149 4.97 8.61 -4.41
CA GLU A 149 5.81 8.71 -3.21
C GLU A 149 5.01 9.13 -1.97
N VAL A 150 4.11 10.11 -2.10
CA VAL A 150 3.19 10.48 -1.00
C VAL A 150 2.31 9.29 -0.60
N LYS A 151 1.78 8.54 -1.55
CA LYS A 151 0.93 7.38 -1.26
C LYS A 151 1.70 6.23 -0.61
N LYS A 152 2.97 6.03 -0.95
CA LYS A 152 3.84 5.07 -0.27
C LYS A 152 4.04 5.43 1.21
N GLN A 153 4.28 6.71 1.51
CA GLN A 153 4.42 7.19 2.88
C GLN A 153 3.13 6.98 3.68
N GLN A 154 1.99 7.39 3.13
CA GLN A 154 0.67 7.16 3.75
C GLN A 154 0.40 5.67 4.02
N LEU A 155 0.81 4.79 3.09
CA LEU A 155 0.67 3.35 3.27
C LEU A 155 1.57 2.82 4.39
N ALA A 156 2.80 3.32 4.52
CA ALA A 156 3.71 2.95 5.59
C ALA A 156 3.14 3.36 6.96
N GLU A 157 2.64 4.58 7.08
CA GLU A 157 1.97 5.08 8.29
C GLU A 157 0.74 4.24 8.66
N ALA A 158 -0.11 3.93 7.67
CA ALA A 158 -1.29 3.09 7.88
C ALA A 158 -0.94 1.67 8.34
N ARG A 159 0.20 1.11 7.90
CA ARG A 159 0.68 -0.20 8.36
C ARG A 159 1.10 -0.15 9.83
N VAL A 160 1.85 0.87 10.23
CA VAL A 160 2.26 1.07 11.63
C VAL A 160 1.02 1.22 12.51
N TRP A 161 0.05 2.04 12.09
CA TRP A 161 -1.20 2.22 12.83
C TRP A 161 -1.96 0.90 13.00
N ARG A 162 -2.07 0.09 11.94
CA ARG A 162 -2.70 -1.23 12.02
C ARG A 162 -1.99 -2.14 13.01
N GLN A 163 -0.66 -2.21 12.96
CA GLN A 163 0.11 -3.04 13.89
C GLN A 163 -0.13 -2.63 15.33
N GLN A 164 -0.13 -1.32 15.62
CA GLN A 164 -0.45 -0.80 16.94
C GLN A 164 -1.87 -1.19 17.39
N GLN A 165 -2.86 -1.11 16.51
CA GLN A 165 -4.22 -1.56 16.82
C GLN A 165 -4.29 -3.06 17.12
N GLU A 166 -3.54 -3.89 16.39
CA GLU A 166 -3.45 -5.32 16.66
C GLU A 166 -2.82 -5.60 18.03
N GLU A 167 -1.74 -4.88 18.37
CA GLU A 167 -1.11 -4.93 19.70
C GLU A 167 -2.08 -4.50 20.81
N TYR A 168 -2.85 -3.42 20.59
CA TYR A 168 -3.88 -2.98 21.54
C TYR A 168 -5.02 -3.99 21.68
N GLU A 169 -5.45 -4.66 20.62
CA GLU A 169 -6.47 -5.71 20.70
C GLU A 169 -5.98 -6.93 21.49
N VAL A 170 -4.69 -7.28 21.37
CA VAL A 170 -4.09 -8.35 22.20
C VAL A 170 -4.13 -7.95 23.68
N LEU A 171 -3.68 -6.73 24.01
CA LEU A 171 -3.72 -6.23 25.39
C LEU A 171 -5.17 -6.14 25.91
N ARG A 172 -6.09 -5.67 25.09
CA ARG A 172 -7.52 -5.58 25.44
C ARG A 172 -8.09 -6.95 25.80
N LYS A 173 -7.77 -7.99 25.02
CA LYS A 173 -8.20 -9.37 25.32
C LYS A 173 -7.64 -9.86 26.65
N GLN A 174 -6.36 -9.61 26.92
CA GLN A 174 -5.73 -9.98 28.20
C GLN A 174 -6.39 -9.25 29.37
N ILE A 175 -6.59 -7.93 29.28
CA ILE A 175 -7.24 -7.13 30.33
C ILE A 175 -8.68 -7.58 30.56
N THR A 176 -9.41 -7.95 29.50
CA THR A 176 -10.81 -8.40 29.61
C THR A 176 -10.93 -9.81 30.21
N ALA A 177 -9.87 -10.61 30.16
CA ALA A 177 -9.85 -11.93 30.79
C ALA A 177 -9.72 -11.84 32.33
N GLU A 178 -9.17 -10.74 32.83
CA GLU A 178 -9.06 -10.45 34.26
C GLU A 178 -10.39 -9.92 34.82
N GLN A 179 -10.60 -10.11 36.13
CA GLN A 179 -11.79 -9.59 36.81
C GLN A 179 -11.84 -8.04 36.74
N PRO A 180 -13.03 -7.44 36.56
CA PRO A 180 -13.15 -5.99 36.62
C PRO A 180 -12.63 -5.42 37.93
N ARG A 181 -11.79 -4.38 37.83
CA ARG A 181 -11.15 -3.72 38.99
C ARG A 181 -12.12 -3.36 40.12
N HIS A 182 -13.33 -2.92 39.77
CA HIS A 182 -14.33 -2.51 40.76
C HIS A 182 -14.84 -3.69 41.60
N GLU A 183 -14.95 -4.89 41.02
CA GLU A 183 -15.37 -6.08 41.76
C GLU A 183 -14.25 -6.54 42.71
N THR A 184 -13.00 -6.55 42.24
CA THR A 184 -11.84 -6.85 43.11
C THR A 184 -11.74 -5.84 44.26
N GLN A 185 -12.00 -4.56 44.01
CA GLN A 185 -12.03 -3.54 45.06
C GLN A 185 -13.13 -3.83 46.10
N GLN A 186 -14.33 -4.21 45.67
CA GLN A 186 -15.40 -4.58 46.61
C GLN A 186 -15.04 -5.80 47.47
N GLN A 187 -14.34 -6.78 46.89
CA GLN A 187 -13.85 -7.94 47.63
C GLN A 187 -12.79 -7.55 48.66
N ILE A 188 -11.85 -6.66 48.30
CA ILE A 188 -10.86 -6.10 49.24
C ILE A 188 -11.58 -5.39 50.38
N ASP A 189 -12.52 -4.48 50.08
CA ASP A 189 -13.26 -3.72 51.09
C ASP A 189 -14.11 -4.63 52.00
N ALA A 190 -14.56 -5.78 51.51
CA ALA A 190 -15.26 -6.79 52.32
C ALA A 190 -14.30 -7.52 53.26
N VAL A 191 -13.15 -7.99 52.74
CA VAL A 191 -12.12 -8.65 53.54
C VAL A 191 -11.55 -7.72 54.61
N ASP A 192 -11.34 -6.44 54.30
CA ASP A 192 -10.86 -5.45 55.27
C ASP A 192 -11.87 -5.27 56.42
N ARG A 193 -13.17 -5.24 56.12
CA ARG A 193 -14.22 -5.20 57.15
C ARG A 193 -14.20 -6.46 58.03
N ASP A 194 -14.02 -7.63 57.44
CA ASP A 194 -13.93 -8.89 58.20
C ASP A 194 -12.69 -8.92 59.10
N ILE A 195 -11.54 -8.44 58.60
CA ILE A 195 -10.32 -8.30 59.40
C ILE A 195 -10.57 -7.38 60.61
N ASP A 196 -11.22 -6.23 60.41
CA ASP A 196 -11.50 -5.29 61.49
C ASP A 196 -12.51 -5.86 62.50
N ASN A 197 -13.50 -6.62 62.05
CA ASN A 197 -14.42 -7.35 62.92
C ASN A 197 -13.69 -8.40 63.78
N ILE A 198 -12.84 -9.22 63.17
CA ILE A 198 -12.03 -10.23 63.87
C ILE A 198 -11.09 -9.55 64.87
N ARG A 199 -10.45 -8.44 64.50
CA ARG A 199 -9.62 -7.65 65.43
C ARG A 199 -10.42 -7.15 66.63
N ALA A 200 -11.67 -6.73 66.43
CA ALA A 200 -12.53 -6.29 67.52
C ALA A 200 -12.93 -7.47 68.44
N ASP A 201 -13.23 -8.64 67.87
CA ASP A 201 -13.58 -9.85 68.63
C ASP A 201 -12.38 -10.37 69.44
N ILE A 202 -11.18 -10.36 68.86
CA ILE A 202 -9.95 -10.69 69.59
C ILE A 202 -9.79 -9.77 70.81
N ARG A 203 -9.97 -8.45 70.64
CA ARG A 203 -9.89 -7.50 71.77
C ARG A 203 -10.95 -7.83 72.84
N ARG A 204 -12.18 -8.15 72.44
CA ARG A 204 -13.26 -8.54 73.36
C ARG A 204 -12.92 -9.81 74.14
N GLN A 205 -12.37 -10.82 73.46
CA GLN A 205 -11.93 -12.07 74.09
C GLN A 205 -10.76 -11.83 75.04
N GLN A 206 -9.76 -11.03 74.64
CA GLN A 206 -8.63 -10.65 75.51
C GLN A 206 -9.13 -10.02 76.82
N LEU A 207 -10.04 -9.05 76.75
CA LEU A 207 -10.66 -8.45 77.94
C LEU A 207 -11.38 -9.48 78.81
N THR A 208 -12.03 -10.47 78.19
CA THR A 208 -12.73 -11.55 78.92
C THR A 208 -11.72 -12.46 79.64
N TYR A 209 -10.62 -12.83 78.97
CA TYR A 209 -9.54 -13.62 79.56
C TYR A 209 -8.84 -12.87 80.70
N GLU A 210 -8.63 -11.56 80.58
CA GLU A 210 -8.09 -10.73 81.66
C GLU A 210 -9.00 -10.75 82.90
N VAL A 211 -10.32 -10.64 82.72
CA VAL A 211 -11.28 -10.72 83.84
C VAL A 211 -11.25 -12.10 84.49
N ILE A 212 -11.21 -13.18 83.71
CA ILE A 212 -11.11 -14.55 84.24
C ILE A 212 -9.79 -14.74 84.98
N ALA A 213 -8.67 -14.29 84.43
CA ALA A 213 -7.36 -14.36 85.08
C ALA A 213 -7.38 -13.64 86.44
N LYS A 214 -7.98 -12.43 86.51
CA LYS A 214 -8.16 -11.69 87.77
C LYS A 214 -9.04 -12.44 88.77
N LYS A 215 -10.15 -13.06 88.31
CA LYS A 215 -11.03 -13.88 89.17
C LYS A 215 -10.32 -15.13 89.70
N CYS A 216 -9.57 -15.83 88.84
CA CYS A 216 -8.79 -17.01 89.25
C CYS A 216 -7.72 -16.65 90.28
N ALA A 217 -7.00 -15.54 90.08
CA ALA A 217 -6.03 -15.04 91.07
C ALA A 217 -6.69 -14.72 92.41
N ALA A 218 -7.88 -14.09 92.41
CA ALA A 218 -8.63 -13.82 93.63
C ALA A 218 -9.05 -15.11 94.36
N VAL A 219 -9.53 -16.13 93.62
CA VAL A 219 -9.86 -17.44 94.20
C VAL A 219 -8.62 -18.13 94.76
N GLN A 220 -7.47 -18.04 94.07
CA GLN A 220 -6.21 -18.60 94.58
C GLN A 220 -5.83 -17.97 95.92
N HIS A 221 -5.90 -16.64 96.05
CA HIS A 221 -5.66 -15.95 97.32
C HIS A 221 -6.64 -16.38 98.42
N GLN A 222 -7.94 -16.50 98.10
CA GLN A 222 -8.93 -17.00 99.08
C GLN A 222 -8.64 -18.44 99.54
N VAL A 223 -8.20 -19.31 98.62
CA VAL A 223 -7.79 -20.68 98.97
C VAL A 223 -6.54 -20.68 99.84
N GLU A 224 -5.56 -19.82 99.55
CA GLU A 224 -4.35 -19.65 100.37
C GLU A 224 -4.68 -19.14 101.78
N ASP A 225 -5.56 -18.14 101.89
CA ASP A 225 -6.06 -17.63 103.17
C ASP A 225 -6.78 -18.74 103.97
N LEU A 226 -7.63 -19.54 103.32
CA LEU A 226 -8.30 -20.67 103.95
C LEU A 226 -7.28 -21.72 104.42
N LEU A 227 -6.30 -22.09 103.59
CA LEU A 227 -5.23 -23.03 103.96
C LEU A 227 -4.42 -22.54 105.16
N ASN A 228 -4.12 -21.24 105.23
CA ASN A 228 -3.43 -20.61 106.35
C ASN A 228 -4.31 -20.44 107.60
N SER A 229 -5.63 -20.47 107.45
CA SER A 229 -6.58 -20.41 108.58
C SER A 229 -6.83 -21.77 109.24
N PHE A 230 -6.47 -22.87 108.58
CA PHE A 230 -6.43 -24.17 109.25
C PHE A 230 -5.21 -24.21 110.17
N PRO A 231 -5.36 -24.61 111.46
CA PRO A 231 -4.22 -24.75 112.34
C PRO A 231 -3.24 -25.77 111.75
N SER A 232 -2.00 -25.35 111.52
CA SER A 232 -0.90 -26.28 111.32
C SER A 232 -0.86 -27.23 112.52
N ALA A 233 -0.77 -28.54 112.27
CA ALA A 233 -0.62 -29.57 113.31
C ALA A 233 0.65 -29.42 114.16
N ALA A 234 1.39 -28.31 114.05
CA ALA A 234 2.59 -27.98 114.79
C ALA A 234 2.36 -27.14 116.07
N ASP A 235 1.18 -26.54 116.28
CA ASP A 235 0.93 -25.62 117.40
C ASP A 235 -0.08 -26.17 118.44
N ALA A 236 0.14 -27.40 118.91
CA ALA A 236 -0.52 -27.92 120.12
C ALA A 236 0.50 -28.00 121.27
N PRO A 237 0.37 -27.21 122.36
CA PRO A 237 1.23 -27.35 123.53
C PRO A 237 0.84 -28.58 124.35
N ALA A 238 1.83 -29.44 124.60
CA ALA A 238 1.74 -30.63 125.43
C ALA A 238 1.70 -30.29 126.93
N GLU A 239 0.64 -30.70 127.63
CA GLU A 239 0.65 -30.87 129.09
C GLU A 239 0.93 -32.34 129.44
N ARG A 240 2.00 -32.52 130.23
CA ARG A 240 2.39 -33.78 130.87
C ARG A 240 1.64 -33.93 132.18
N ASP A 241 1.26 -35.16 132.52
CA ASP A 241 1.73 -35.87 133.73
C ASP A 241 1.04 -37.26 133.80
N ARG A 242 1.82 -38.35 133.70
CA ARG A 242 2.30 -39.22 134.81
C ARG A 242 1.21 -40.09 135.43
N GLU A 243 1.41 -41.31 135.87
CA GLU A 243 2.44 -42.37 135.84
C GLU A 243 1.77 -43.56 136.56
N GLY A 244 2.23 -44.79 136.33
CA GLY A 244 1.90 -45.95 137.18
C GLY A 244 1.32 -47.12 136.39
N ALA A 245 2.15 -47.91 135.70
CA ALA A 245 2.82 -49.10 136.26
C ALA A 245 1.96 -50.38 136.15
N GLN A 246 2.25 -51.14 135.08
CA GLN A 246 2.47 -52.59 134.94
C GLN A 246 2.42 -53.47 136.23
N PRO A 247 2.25 -54.82 136.15
CA PRO A 247 2.79 -55.68 135.07
C PRO A 247 2.04 -57.01 134.73
N MET A 248 2.58 -57.73 133.73
CA MET A 248 2.60 -59.19 133.51
C MET A 248 1.25 -59.90 133.18
N GLN A 249 1.14 -60.91 132.32
CA GLN A 249 2.06 -61.86 131.66
C GLN A 249 1.26 -62.53 130.51
N LEU A 250 1.90 -62.85 129.37
CA LEU A 250 2.11 -64.22 128.80
C LEU A 250 0.82 -65.03 128.50
N ASP A 251 0.63 -65.67 127.34
CA ASP A 251 1.53 -66.60 126.67
C ASP A 251 1.17 -66.79 125.18
N ALA A 252 2.20 -67.20 124.42
CA ALA A 252 2.23 -68.02 123.20
C ALA A 252 1.42 -67.61 121.95
#